data_AF-A0A538H9C4-F1
#
_entry.id   AF-A0A538H9C4-F1
#
_cell.length_a   1.000
_cell.length_b   1.000
_cell.length_c   1.000
_cell.angle_alpha   90.00
_cell.angle_beta   90.00
_cell.angle_gamma   90.00
#
_symmetry.space_group_name_H-M   'P 1'
#
loop_
_entity.id
_entity.type
_entity.pdbx_description
1 polymer ?
#
loop_
_entity_poly.entity_id
_entity_poly.type
_entity_poly.pdbx_seq_one_letter_code
_entity_poly.pdbx_strand_id
1 'polypeptide(L)'
;MRMGLWPSIEPRFRWAGTAVVAAIGYAVLRMATVGRWQAVALRDTFVYERMSKLPVFSRGFLAGIHPPVEPFLMKLTGTGSLHTIAMTQAAIATIAWLCLAVAVGISVRHHRLRVVAIVLVLTLSLSDRVVQWDGAALTESISVSLFVMLVAGILVLVQRWRWVIAVPTIAVALLWGMTRDANSFVLAT
;
A
#
# COMPACT_ATOMS: atom_id res chain seq x y z
N MET A 1 31.83 25.30 -23.28
CA MET A 1 31.84 26.49 -22.39
C MET A 1 30.85 26.22 -21.26
N ARG A 2 31.37 26.15 -20.02
CA ARG A 2 30.73 25.82 -18.71
C ARG A 2 30.00 24.47 -18.57
N MET A 3 30.84 23.45 -18.32
CA MET A 3 30.58 22.37 -17.36
C MET A 3 29.95 22.94 -16.07
N GLY A 4 28.68 22.65 -15.85
CA GLY A 4 28.00 22.88 -14.58
C GLY A 4 28.30 21.74 -13.63
N LEU A 5 29.02 22.05 -12.55
CA LEU A 5 29.40 21.18 -11.44
C LEU A 5 28.17 20.44 -10.90
N TRP A 6 28.10 19.14 -11.18
CA TRP A 6 27.22 18.22 -10.49
C TRP A 6 27.65 18.17 -9.01
N PRO A 7 26.73 18.29 -8.03
CA PRO A 7 27.08 18.08 -6.64
C PRO A 7 27.64 16.66 -6.51
N SER A 8 28.90 16.56 -6.06
CA SER A 8 29.53 15.30 -5.70
C SER A 8 28.57 14.52 -4.82
N ILE A 9 28.21 13.31 -5.26
CA ILE A 9 27.39 12.37 -4.51
C ILE A 9 28.26 11.89 -3.34
N GLU A 10 28.30 12.70 -2.27
CA GLU A 10 28.86 12.30 -0.99
C GLU A 10 28.19 10.99 -0.52
N PRO A 11 28.89 10.15 0.27
CA PRO A 11 28.50 8.77 0.50
C PRO A 11 27.16 8.71 1.24
N ARG A 12 26.10 8.47 0.47
CA ARG A 12 24.70 8.21 0.89
C ARG A 12 24.55 7.00 1.84
N PHE A 13 25.65 6.37 2.24
CA PHE A 13 25.72 5.08 2.88
C PHE A 13 25.52 5.12 4.40
N ARG A 14 25.88 6.22 5.10
CA ARG A 14 25.79 6.27 6.58
C ARG A 14 24.36 6.26 7.12
N TRP A 15 23.39 6.73 6.35
CA TRP A 15 21.97 6.76 6.75
C TRP A 15 21.18 5.53 6.27
N ALA A 16 21.74 4.72 5.37
CA ALA A 16 21.05 3.57 4.82
C ALA A 16 20.75 2.53 5.91
N GLY A 17 21.72 2.24 6.79
CA GLY A 17 21.53 1.33 7.92
C GLY A 17 20.44 1.81 8.88
N THR A 18 20.49 3.07 9.32
CA THR A 18 19.47 3.65 10.21
C THR A 18 18.09 3.67 9.58
N ALA A 19 17.98 3.98 8.28
CA ALA A 19 16.71 3.97 7.56
C ALA A 19 16.12 2.56 7.44
N VAL A 20 16.96 1.55 7.16
CA VAL A 20 16.53 0.15 7.11
C VAL A 20 16.07 -0.33 8.48
N VAL A 21 16.83 -0.05 9.55
CA VAL A 21 16.44 -0.40 10.92
C VAL A 21 15.13 0.30 11.31
N ALA A 22 14.95 1.57 10.97
CA ALA A 22 13.71 2.30 11.22
C ALA A 22 12.53 1.71 10.43
N ALA A 23 12.74 1.32 9.17
CA ALA A 23 11.71 0.68 8.35
C ALA A 23 11.32 -0.70 8.89
N ILE A 24 12.29 -1.50 9.33
CA ILE A 24 12.03 -2.79 9.99
C ILE A 24 11.29 -2.58 11.31
N GLY A 25 11.74 -1.64 12.14
CA GLY A 25 11.08 -1.30 13.40
C GLY A 25 9.64 -0.84 13.20
N TYR A 26 9.39 -0.01 12.18
CA TYR A 26 8.05 0.39 11.77
C TYR A 26 7.20 -0.81 11.31
N ALA A 27 7.76 -1.68 10.47
CA ALA A 27 7.05 -2.86 9.98
C ALA A 27 6.65 -3.78 11.14
N VAL A 28 7.58 -4.08 12.04
CA VAL A 28 7.31 -4.87 13.26
C VAL A 28 6.23 -4.21 14.11
N LEU A 29 6.32 -2.90 14.34
CA LEU A 29 5.32 -2.17 15.11
C LEU A 29 3.94 -2.24 14.46
N ARG A 30 3.83 -2.00 13.15
CA ARG A 30 2.55 -2.06 12.43
C ARG A 30 1.95 -3.47 12.49
N MET A 31 2.74 -4.51 12.20
CA MET A 31 2.28 -5.89 12.26
C MET A 31 1.82 -6.28 13.67
N ALA A 32 2.56 -5.85 14.70
CA ALA A 32 2.18 -6.08 16.10
C ALA A 32 0.89 -5.32 16.47
N THR A 33 0.68 -4.11 15.95
CA THR A 33 -0.57 -3.38 16.19
C THR A 33 -1.76 -4.09 15.56
N VAL A 34 -1.68 -4.50 14.29
CA VAL A 34 -2.77 -5.24 13.63
C VAL A 34 -3.01 -6.59 14.32
N GLY A 35 -1.96 -7.30 14.73
CA GLY A 35 -2.09 -8.58 15.41
C GLY A 35 -2.81 -8.51 16.77
N ARG A 36 -2.93 -7.32 17.36
CA ARG A 36 -3.75 -7.10 18.57
C ARG A 36 -5.24 -6.92 18.26
N TRP A 37 -5.58 -6.53 17.05
CA TRP A 37 -6.97 -6.44 16.61
C TRP A 37 -7.47 -7.85 16.28
N GLN A 38 -8.64 -8.21 16.82
CA GLN A 38 -9.28 -9.45 16.41
C GLN A 38 -9.67 -9.33 14.94
N ALA A 39 -9.27 -10.30 14.13
CA ALA A 39 -9.69 -10.33 12.73
C ALA A 39 -11.21 -10.55 12.68
N VAL A 40 -11.95 -9.57 12.14
CA VAL A 40 -13.41 -9.60 12.10
C VAL A 40 -13.88 -9.94 10.69
N ALA A 41 -14.78 -10.91 10.58
CA ALA A 41 -15.57 -11.12 9.38
C ALA A 41 -16.81 -10.22 9.40
N LEU A 42 -17.02 -9.49 8.31
CA LEU A 42 -18.22 -8.69 8.10
C LEU A 42 -19.09 -9.34 7.02
N ARG A 43 -20.29 -8.79 6.79
CA ARG A 43 -21.27 -9.35 5.85
C ARG A 43 -20.65 -9.63 4.47
N ASP A 44 -19.82 -8.70 3.99
CA ASP A 44 -19.20 -8.78 2.67
C ASP A 44 -18.06 -9.81 2.62
N THR A 45 -17.39 -10.08 3.76
CA THR A 45 -16.33 -11.10 3.88
C THR A 45 -16.83 -12.47 3.41
N PHE A 46 -18.06 -12.86 3.74
CA PHE A 46 -18.65 -14.12 3.28
C PHE A 46 -18.92 -14.15 1.77
N VAL A 47 -19.21 -13.00 1.16
CA VAL A 47 -19.39 -12.93 -0.30
C VAL A 47 -18.04 -13.06 -1.00
N TYR A 48 -17.02 -12.36 -0.50
CA TYR A 48 -15.64 -12.50 -1.00
C TYR A 48 -15.12 -13.94 -0.86
N GLU A 49 -15.43 -14.62 0.25
CA GLU A 49 -15.05 -16.02 0.46
C GLU A 49 -15.76 -16.99 -0.50
N ARG A 50 -17.02 -16.72 -0.87
CA ARG A 50 -17.70 -17.51 -1.91
C ARG A 50 -17.11 -17.26 -3.29
N MET A 51 -16.85 -16.00 -3.63
CA MET A 51 -16.24 -15.63 -4.90
C MET A 51 -14.83 -16.19 -5.04
N SER A 52 -14.04 -16.24 -3.96
CA SER A 52 -12.69 -16.79 -3.97
C SER A 52 -12.65 -18.29 -4.31
N LYS A 53 -13.77 -19.02 -4.23
CA LYS A 53 -13.86 -20.44 -4.64
C LYS A 53 -14.08 -20.62 -6.14
N LEU A 54 -14.44 -19.57 -6.88
CA LEU A 54 -14.67 -19.63 -8.33
C LEU A 54 -13.35 -19.63 -9.13
N PRO A 55 -13.27 -20.21 -10.35
CA PRO A 55 -12.09 -20.11 -11.21
C PRO A 55 -11.73 -18.65 -11.52
N VAL A 56 -10.44 -18.29 -11.48
CA VAL A 56 -9.98 -16.89 -11.59
C VAL A 56 -10.39 -16.23 -12.91
N PHE A 57 -10.44 -16.99 -14.00
CA PHE A 57 -10.85 -16.50 -15.32
C PHE A 57 -12.35 -16.70 -15.61
N SER A 58 -13.14 -17.11 -14.61
CA SER A 58 -14.59 -17.22 -14.78
C SER A 58 -15.25 -15.85 -14.74
N ARG A 59 -16.34 -15.69 -15.49
CA ARG A 59 -17.18 -14.48 -15.43
C ARG A 59 -17.66 -14.18 -14.02
N GLY A 60 -17.98 -15.22 -13.24
CA GLY A 60 -18.41 -15.06 -11.85
C GLY A 60 -17.32 -14.53 -10.91
N PHE A 61 -16.05 -14.75 -11.23
CA PHE A 61 -14.93 -14.21 -10.46
C PHE A 61 -14.60 -12.77 -10.89
N LEU A 62 -14.45 -12.53 -12.19
CA LEU A 62 -13.99 -11.24 -12.73
C LEU A 62 -15.07 -10.15 -12.79
N ALA A 63 -16.32 -10.55 -13.01
CA ALA A 63 -17.48 -9.67 -13.17
C ALA A 63 -18.64 -10.12 -12.26
N GLY A 64 -18.29 -10.60 -11.07
CA GLY A 64 -19.26 -11.01 -10.05
C GLY A 64 -19.91 -9.83 -9.34
N ILE A 65 -20.54 -10.11 -8.19
CA ILE A 65 -21.25 -9.10 -7.39
C ILE A 65 -20.30 -8.04 -6.82
N HIS A 66 -19.05 -8.42 -6.54
CA HIS A 66 -18.02 -7.51 -6.06
C HIS A 66 -16.76 -7.54 -6.94
N PRO A 67 -15.91 -6.50 -6.85
CA PRO A 67 -14.66 -6.46 -7.58
C PRO A 67 -13.69 -7.60 -7.18
N PRO A 68 -12.83 -8.05 -8.12
CA PRO A 68 -12.11 -9.32 -7.98
C PRO A 68 -10.89 -9.29 -7.05
N VAL A 69 -10.41 -8.11 -6.64
CA VAL A 69 -9.13 -7.97 -5.93
C VAL A 69 -9.15 -8.63 -4.55
N GLU A 70 -10.18 -8.40 -3.74
CA GLU A 70 -10.31 -9.01 -2.41
C GLU A 70 -10.54 -10.54 -2.48
N PRO A 71 -11.46 -11.06 -3.33
CA PRO A 71 -11.57 -12.51 -3.57
C PRO A 71 -10.26 -13.16 -4.03
N PHE A 72 -9.47 -12.45 -4.84
CA PHE A 72 -8.17 -12.94 -5.28
C PHE A 72 -7.18 -13.03 -4.12
N LEU A 73 -7.14 -12.01 -3.25
CA LEU A 73 -6.30 -12.06 -2.05
C LEU A 73 -6.69 -13.23 -1.15
N MET A 74 -7.99 -13.41 -0.87
CA MET A 74 -8.49 -14.53 -0.07
C MET A 74 -8.14 -15.89 -0.67
N LYS A 75 -8.16 -16.00 -2.00
CA LYS A 75 -7.72 -17.22 -2.69
C LYS A 75 -6.23 -17.49 -2.47
N LEU A 76 -5.39 -16.46 -2.56
CA LEU A 76 -3.94 -16.59 -2.38
C LEU A 76 -3.56 -16.95 -0.94
N THR A 77 -4.24 -16.38 0.05
CA THR A 77 -3.95 -16.63 1.47
C THR A 77 -4.57 -17.93 1.99
N GLY A 78 -5.40 -18.59 1.19
CA GLY A 78 -6.23 -19.71 1.61
C GLY A 78 -7.53 -19.26 2.27
N THR A 79 -8.62 -19.98 1.98
CA THR A 79 -9.94 -19.74 2.58
C THR A 79 -9.99 -20.35 3.99
N GLY A 80 -10.25 -19.54 5.03
CA GLY A 80 -10.56 -20.04 6.36
C GLY A 80 -9.83 -19.36 7.53
N SER A 81 -8.73 -18.64 7.29
CA SER A 81 -8.00 -17.90 8.33
C SER A 81 -8.11 -16.40 8.10
N LEU A 82 -9.07 -15.76 8.78
CA LEU A 82 -9.23 -14.30 8.78
C LEU A 82 -7.95 -13.60 9.27
N HIS A 83 -7.25 -14.21 10.23
CA HIS A 83 -5.98 -13.72 10.72
C HIS A 83 -4.90 -13.68 9.62
N THR A 84 -4.81 -14.71 8.78
CA THR A 84 -3.84 -14.73 7.67
C THR A 84 -4.17 -13.65 6.64
N ILE A 85 -5.45 -13.45 6.33
CA ILE A 85 -5.90 -12.39 5.42
C ILE A 85 -5.52 -11.02 5.98
N ALA A 86 -5.88 -10.73 7.24
CA ALA A 86 -5.57 -9.48 7.92
C ALA A 86 -4.06 -9.20 7.97
N MET A 87 -3.24 -10.21 8.31
CA MET A 87 -1.77 -10.06 8.29
C MET A 87 -1.23 -9.79 6.89
N THR A 88 -1.83 -10.38 5.86
CA THR A 88 -1.43 -10.12 4.47
C THR A 88 -1.81 -8.70 4.04
N GLN A 89 -3.00 -8.23 4.39
CA GLN A 89 -3.43 -6.85 4.16
C GLN A 89 -2.53 -5.86 4.92
N ALA A 90 -2.18 -6.15 6.17
CA ALA A 90 -1.24 -5.35 6.96
C ALA A 90 0.16 -5.28 6.33
N ALA A 91 0.65 -6.39 5.76
CA ALA A 91 1.93 -6.42 5.06
C ALA A 91 1.88 -5.55 3.79
N ILE A 92 0.82 -5.65 2.99
CA ILE A 92 0.60 -4.80 1.80
C ILE A 92 0.54 -3.33 2.21
N ALA A 93 -0.22 -2.99 3.26
CA ALA A 93 -0.30 -1.65 3.80
C ALA A 93 1.06 -1.14 4.26
N THR A 94 1.82 -1.94 5.00
CA THR A 94 3.18 -1.60 5.46
C THR A 94 4.06 -1.16 4.30
N ILE A 95 4.08 -1.94 3.21
CA ILE A 95 4.86 -1.65 2.02
C ILE A 95 4.39 -0.34 1.38
N ALA A 96 3.08 -0.17 1.20
CA ALA A 96 2.51 1.04 0.62
C ALA A 96 2.88 2.31 1.41
N TRP A 97 2.73 2.28 2.74
CA TRP A 97 3.05 3.41 3.60
C TRP A 97 4.54 3.71 3.66
N LEU A 98 5.41 2.70 3.64
CA LEU A 98 6.86 2.89 3.50
C LEU A 98 7.21 3.53 2.16
N CYS A 99 6.61 3.08 1.06
CA CYS A 99 6.79 3.70 -0.26
C CYS A 99 6.38 5.17 -0.25
N LEU A 100 5.23 5.52 0.36
CA LEU A 100 4.80 6.91 0.48
C LEU A 100 5.76 7.73 1.36
N ALA A 101 6.19 7.20 2.50
CA ALA A 101 7.12 7.89 3.38
C ALA A 101 8.45 8.19 2.65
N VAL A 102 8.97 7.23 1.87
CA VAL A 102 10.16 7.45 1.03
C VAL A 102 9.88 8.51 -0.04
N ALA A 103 8.76 8.43 -0.76
CA ALA A 103 8.38 9.38 -1.81
C ALA A 103 8.25 10.82 -1.26
N VAL A 104 7.60 11.00 -0.12
CA VAL A 104 7.53 12.28 0.59
C VAL A 104 8.92 12.73 1.03
N GLY A 105 9.71 11.81 1.60
CA GLY A 105 11.05 12.10 2.07
C GLY A 105 11.98 12.65 0.98
N ILE A 106 11.97 12.04 -0.22
CA ILE A 106 12.79 12.52 -1.34
C ILE A 106 12.30 13.88 -1.88
N SER A 107 11.02 14.20 -1.71
CA SER A 107 10.40 15.46 -2.16
C SER A 107 10.82 16.66 -1.31
N VAL A 108 11.21 16.43 -0.04
CA VAL A 108 11.57 17.50 0.89
C VAL A 108 13.08 17.78 0.86
N ARG A 109 13.46 19.04 0.55
CA ARG A 109 14.86 19.46 0.45
C ARG A 109 15.55 19.57 1.83
N HIS A 110 14.89 20.18 2.81
CA HIS A 110 15.47 20.44 4.13
C HIS A 110 15.46 19.18 5.02
N HIS A 111 16.62 18.78 5.55
CA HIS A 111 16.78 17.51 6.27
C HIS A 111 15.83 17.35 7.47
N ARG A 112 15.69 18.38 8.31
CA ARG A 112 14.78 18.29 9.48
C ARG A 112 13.32 18.13 9.06
N LEU A 113 12.89 18.88 8.03
CA LEU A 113 11.52 18.80 7.52
C LEU A 113 11.26 17.46 6.84
N ARG A 114 12.28 16.88 6.19
CA ARG A 114 12.21 15.54 5.62
C ARG A 114 11.93 14.48 6.69
N VAL A 115 12.68 14.52 7.80
CA VAL A 115 12.47 13.58 8.92
C VAL A 115 11.07 13.77 9.49
N VAL A 116 10.65 15.01 9.74
CA VAL A 116 9.29 15.32 10.22
C VAL A 116 8.22 14.77 9.28
N ALA A 117 8.35 14.99 7.96
CA ALA A 117 7.37 14.53 6.98
C ALA A 117 7.29 12.99 6.90
N ILE A 118 8.44 12.30 6.95
CA ILE A 118 8.50 10.83 7.02
C ILE A 118 7.79 10.32 8.27
N VAL A 119 8.14 10.89 9.44
CA VAL A 119 7.54 10.50 10.72
C VAL A 119 6.04 10.74 10.70
N LEU A 120 5.56 11.88 10.21
CA LEU A 120 4.13 12.18 10.12
C LEU A 120 3.38 11.15 9.26
N VAL A 121 3.92 10.75 8.10
CA VAL A 121 3.31 9.71 7.25
C VAL A 121 3.24 8.37 8.00
N LEU A 122 4.33 7.95 8.62
CA LEU A 122 4.37 6.66 9.35
C LEU A 122 3.48 6.69 10.59
N THR A 123 3.43 7.78 11.35
CA THR A 123 2.55 7.94 12.50
C THR A 123 1.08 7.98 12.08
N LEU A 124 0.73 8.70 11.01
CA LEU A 124 -0.62 8.69 10.44
C LEU A 124 -1.07 7.27 10.10
N SER A 125 -0.17 6.50 9.48
CA SER A 125 -0.44 5.12 9.09
C SER A 125 -0.67 4.19 10.28
N LEU A 126 -0.19 4.54 11.48
CA LEU A 126 -0.33 3.79 12.73
C LEU A 126 -1.55 4.25 13.56
N SER A 127 -2.30 5.25 13.10
CA SER A 127 -3.50 5.69 13.80
C SER A 127 -4.55 4.57 13.81
N ASP A 128 -5.31 4.46 14.91
CA ASP A 128 -6.34 3.42 15.06
C ASP A 128 -7.36 3.47 13.92
N ARG A 129 -7.68 4.67 13.42
CA ARG A 129 -8.58 4.88 12.28
C ARG A 129 -8.10 4.24 10.99
N VAL A 130 -6.78 4.08 10.81
CA VAL A 130 -6.19 3.41 9.65
C VAL A 130 -5.98 1.93 9.95
N VAL A 131 -5.34 1.60 11.07
CA VAL A 131 -4.95 0.24 11.44
C VAL A 131 -6.16 -0.69 11.62
N GLN A 132 -7.29 -0.19 12.13
CA GLN A 132 -8.50 -1.00 12.31
C GLN A 132 -8.99 -1.64 10.99
N TRP A 133 -8.76 -0.97 9.85
CA TRP A 133 -9.19 -1.48 8.55
C TRP A 133 -8.31 -2.62 8.07
N ASP A 134 -7.03 -2.66 8.46
CA ASP A 134 -6.13 -3.77 8.14
C ASP A 134 -6.50 -5.05 8.91
N GLY A 135 -7.22 -4.92 10.03
CA GLY A 135 -7.77 -6.04 10.79
C GLY A 135 -9.11 -6.57 10.25
N ALA A 136 -9.78 -5.82 9.38
CA ALA A 136 -11.02 -6.23 8.74
C ALA A 136 -10.72 -6.83 7.37
N ALA A 137 -11.10 -8.09 7.14
CA ALA A 137 -10.95 -8.79 5.86
C ALA A 137 -11.91 -8.21 4.80
N LEU A 138 -11.56 -7.02 4.32
CA LEU A 138 -12.38 -6.10 3.57
C LEU A 138 -11.56 -5.31 2.52
N THR A 139 -12.25 -4.92 1.44
CA THR A 139 -11.67 -4.12 0.35
C THR A 139 -11.12 -2.75 0.77
N GLU A 140 -11.57 -2.20 1.90
CA GLU A 140 -11.18 -0.90 2.43
C GLU A 140 -9.66 -0.82 2.66
N SER A 141 -9.07 -1.83 3.31
CA SER A 141 -7.62 -1.85 3.57
C SER A 141 -6.80 -1.90 2.28
N ILE A 142 -7.19 -2.77 1.34
CA ILE A 142 -6.51 -2.87 0.04
C ILE A 142 -6.67 -1.56 -0.74
N SER A 143 -7.86 -0.97 -0.75
CA SER A 143 -8.13 0.28 -1.44
C SER A 143 -7.24 1.41 -0.93
N VAL A 144 -7.16 1.58 0.40
CA VAL A 144 -6.29 2.59 1.03
C VAL A 144 -4.82 2.32 0.71
N SER A 145 -4.37 1.06 0.80
CA SER A 145 -2.99 0.67 0.52
C SER A 145 -2.59 0.98 -0.92
N LEU A 146 -3.42 0.60 -1.89
CA LEU A 146 -3.16 0.87 -3.31
C LEU A 146 -3.24 2.38 -3.62
N PHE A 147 -4.15 3.12 -2.99
CA PHE A 147 -4.22 4.58 -3.15
C PHE A 147 -2.94 5.27 -2.64
N VAL A 148 -2.49 4.91 -1.43
CA VAL A 148 -1.24 5.42 -0.85
C VAL A 148 -0.05 5.11 -1.74
N MET A 149 0.01 3.90 -2.30
CA MET A 149 1.07 3.49 -3.23
C MET A 149 0.98 4.23 -4.58
N LEU A 150 -0.22 4.50 -5.07
CA LEU A 150 -0.46 5.32 -6.27
C LEU A 150 0.05 6.75 -6.07
N VAL A 151 -0.28 7.38 -4.94
CA VAL A 151 0.22 8.71 -4.57
C VAL A 151 1.75 8.71 -4.49
N ALA A 152 2.35 7.69 -3.87
CA ALA A 152 3.80 7.55 -3.81
C ALA A 152 4.43 7.49 -5.21
N GLY A 153 3.87 6.68 -6.11
CA GLY A 153 4.32 6.56 -7.50
C GLY A 153 4.22 7.89 -8.27
N ILE A 154 3.09 8.58 -8.16
CA ILE A 154 2.87 9.89 -8.80
C ILE A 154 3.89 10.93 -8.28
N LEU A 155 4.09 11.02 -6.96
CA LEU A 155 5.06 11.95 -6.37
C LEU A 155 6.48 11.73 -6.91
N VAL A 156 6.88 10.47 -7.10
CA VAL A 156 8.19 10.13 -7.65
C VAL A 156 8.26 10.49 -9.14
N LEU A 157 7.22 10.19 -9.92
CA LEU A 157 7.17 10.46 -11.36
C LEU A 157 7.20 11.96 -11.69
N VAL A 158 6.51 12.78 -10.90
CA VAL A 158 6.53 14.25 -11.05
C VAL A 158 7.93 14.81 -10.85
N GLN A 159 8.73 14.21 -9.96
CA GLN A 159 10.12 14.62 -9.75
C GLN A 159 11.05 14.10 -10.84
N ARG A 160 10.86 12.84 -11.26
CA ARG A 160 11.72 12.15 -12.23
C ARG A 160 10.93 11.13 -13.03
N TRP A 161 10.76 11.41 -14.31
CA TRP A 161 10.16 10.45 -15.24
C TRP A 161 11.05 9.21 -15.39
N ARG A 162 10.52 8.03 -15.04
CA ARG A 162 11.20 6.75 -15.22
C ARG A 162 10.17 5.64 -15.49
N TRP A 163 10.32 4.91 -16.58
CA TRP A 163 9.43 3.80 -16.94
C TRP A 163 9.35 2.72 -15.86
N VAL A 164 10.46 2.46 -15.16
CA VAL A 164 10.52 1.53 -14.03
C VAL A 164 9.61 1.92 -12.85
N ILE A 165 9.15 3.17 -12.79
CA ILE A 165 8.17 3.64 -11.80
C ILE A 165 6.80 3.85 -12.47
N ALA A 166 6.76 4.31 -13.73
CA ALA A 166 5.51 4.56 -14.46
C ALA A 166 4.68 3.29 -14.64
N VAL A 167 5.30 2.20 -15.10
CA VAL A 167 4.62 0.92 -15.33
C VAL A 167 3.96 0.37 -14.05
N PRO A 168 4.68 0.21 -12.91
CA PRO A 168 4.02 -0.26 -11.70
C PRO A 168 2.99 0.75 -11.17
N THR A 169 3.19 2.06 -11.33
CA THR A 169 2.20 3.06 -10.91
C THR A 169 0.89 2.91 -11.69
N ILE A 170 0.96 2.69 -13.01
CA ILE A 170 -0.22 2.42 -13.84
C ILE A 170 -0.88 1.10 -13.43
N ALA A 171 -0.11 0.05 -13.20
CA ALA A 171 -0.65 -1.23 -12.73
C ALA A 171 -1.37 -1.09 -11.38
N VAL A 172 -0.81 -0.31 -10.45
CA VAL A 172 -1.43 0.00 -9.15
C VAL A 172 -2.71 0.83 -9.34
N ALA A 173 -2.72 1.80 -10.26
CA ALA A 173 -3.92 2.58 -10.57
C ALA A 173 -5.06 1.68 -11.08
N LEU A 174 -4.76 0.77 -12.02
CA LEU A 174 -5.74 -0.18 -12.55
C LEU A 174 -6.24 -1.13 -11.45
N LEU A 175 -5.34 -1.71 -10.65
CA LEU A 175 -5.71 -2.56 -9.52
C LEU A 175 -6.58 -1.82 -8.52
N TRP A 176 -6.25 -0.55 -8.21
CA TRP A 176 -7.03 0.28 -7.29
C TRP A 176 -8.45 0.52 -7.81
N GLY A 177 -8.61 0.80 -9.11
CA GLY A 177 -9.92 0.90 -9.76
C GLY A 177 -10.73 -0.38 -9.68
N MET A 178 -10.07 -1.53 -9.66
CA MET A 178 -10.69 -2.86 -9.54
C MET A 178 -10.91 -3.32 -8.09
N THR A 179 -10.66 -2.48 -7.08
CA THR A 179 -10.88 -2.86 -5.67
C THR A 179 -12.29 -2.50 -5.19
N ARG A 180 -12.86 -1.38 -5.67
CA ARG A 180 -14.19 -0.88 -5.27
C ARG A 180 -14.84 -0.16 -6.44
N ASP A 181 -16.17 -0.26 -6.55
CA ASP A 181 -16.94 0.47 -7.57
C ASP A 181 -16.79 2.00 -7.43
N ALA A 182 -16.61 2.50 -6.21
CA ALA A 182 -16.33 3.91 -5.98
C ALA A 182 -14.99 4.36 -6.60
N ASN A 183 -13.98 3.49 -6.63
CA ASN A 183 -12.66 3.81 -7.18
C ASN A 183 -12.69 3.84 -8.71
N SER A 184 -13.46 2.95 -9.34
CA SER A 184 -13.59 2.93 -10.80
C SER A 184 -14.25 4.21 -11.33
N PHE A 185 -15.22 4.77 -10.59
CA PHE A 185 -15.81 6.07 -10.91
C PHE A 185 -14.76 7.20 -10.92
N VAL A 186 -13.83 7.21 -9.95
CA VAL A 186 -12.75 8.22 -9.89
C VAL A 186 -11.79 8.11 -11.07
N LEU A 187 -11.54 6.91 -11.60
CA LEU A 187 -10.67 6.75 -12.77
C LEU A 187 -11.37 7.08 -14.10
N ALA A 188 -12.70 6.98 -14.13
CA ALA A 188 -13.51 7.19 -15.34
C ALA A 188 -13.97 8.65 -15.54
N THR A 189 -13.77 9.51 -14.54
CA THR A 189 -14.13 10.95 -14.56
C THR A 189 -12.90 11.82 -14.77
#